data_AF-A0A8T7FJ16-F1
#
_entry.id   AF-A0A8T7FJ16-F1
#
_cell.length_a   1.000
_cell.length_b   1.000
_cell.length_c   1.000
_cell.angle_alpha   90.00
_cell.angle_beta   90.00
_cell.angle_gamma   90.00
#
_symmetry.space_group_name_H-M   'P 1'
#
loop_
_entity.id
_entity.type
_entity.pdbx_description
1 polymer ?
#
loop_
_entity_poly.entity_id
_entity_poly.type
_entity_poly.pdbx_seq_one_letter_code
_entity_poly.pdbx_strand_id
1 'polypeptide(L)'
;MTNDDGYYTYALWTKNAKGHKSTVTYDYALGLPLTETDPNNAVTTATYDSFGRFTSLAKPGDPMPSLNVSYQNSPFKVTLTQAIDTGLTFTV
;
A
#
# COMPACT_ATOMS: atom_id res chain seq x y z
N MET A 1 13.46 17.10 14.96
CA MET A 1 12.17 16.79 14.33
C MET A 1 11.99 15.30 14.44
N THR A 2 10.97 14.86 15.17
CA THR A 2 10.73 13.44 15.40
C THR A 2 10.11 12.84 14.13
N ASN A 3 10.25 11.53 13.93
CA ASN A 3 9.79 10.85 12.71
C ASN A 3 8.37 10.35 12.82
N ASP A 4 7.61 10.86 13.78
CA ASP A 4 6.26 10.43 14.11
C ASP A 4 5.21 11.54 13.88
N ASP A 5 3.98 11.21 14.19
CA ASP A 5 2.77 12.03 14.04
C ASP A 5 2.57 13.11 15.11
N GLY A 6 3.57 13.34 15.97
CA GLY A 6 3.50 14.26 17.11
C GLY A 6 2.91 13.62 18.37
N TYR A 7 2.26 12.46 18.23
CA TYR A 7 1.72 11.63 19.31
C TYR A 7 2.55 10.37 19.56
N TYR A 8 3.66 10.19 18.83
CA TYR A 8 4.55 9.03 18.91
C TYR A 8 3.88 7.69 18.62
N THR A 9 2.78 7.71 17.87
CA THR A 9 1.99 6.50 17.56
C THR A 9 2.32 5.91 16.19
N TYR A 10 2.64 6.75 15.20
CA TYR A 10 2.92 6.29 13.84
C TYR A 10 4.16 6.94 13.28
N ALA A 11 5.09 6.13 12.75
CA ALA A 11 6.28 6.63 12.07
C ALA A 11 5.92 7.13 10.66
N LEU A 12 6.08 8.43 10.41
CA LEU A 12 5.83 9.09 9.13
C LEU A 12 6.99 8.98 8.16
N TRP A 13 8.20 8.69 8.65
CA TRP A 13 9.34 8.43 7.79
C TRP A 13 10.40 7.55 8.45
N THR A 14 11.16 6.86 7.61
CA THR A 14 12.35 6.11 7.99
C THR A 14 13.51 6.53 7.11
N LYS A 15 14.74 6.32 7.60
CA LYS A 15 15.95 6.63 6.85
C LYS A 15 16.96 5.53 7.09
N ASN A 16 17.53 4.97 6.02
CA ASN A 16 18.57 3.95 6.15
C ASN A 16 19.95 4.57 6.47
N ALA A 17 20.95 3.74 6.74
CA ALA A 17 22.31 4.19 7.06
C ALA A 17 22.99 5.00 5.94
N LYS A 18 22.54 4.85 4.69
CA LYS A 18 23.02 5.62 3.53
C LYS A 18 22.31 6.96 3.34
N GLY A 19 21.36 7.29 4.22
CA GLY A 19 20.62 8.55 4.18
C GLY A 19 19.38 8.55 3.30
N HIS A 20 19.06 7.43 2.63
CA HIS A 20 17.85 7.31 1.81
C HIS A 20 16.61 7.30 2.70
N LYS A 21 15.65 8.18 2.41
CA LYS A 21 14.44 8.40 3.21
C LYS A 21 13.22 7.80 2.50
N SER A 22 12.43 7.02 3.24
CA SER A 22 11.07 6.62 2.84
C SER A 22 10.05 7.35 3.70
N THR A 23 8.88 7.67 3.16
CA THR A 23 7.78 8.31 3.91
C THR A 23 6.51 7.48 3.82
N VAL A 24 5.69 7.51 4.87
CA VAL A 24 4.42 6.79 4.93
C VAL A 24 3.31 7.74 5.38
N THR A 25 2.13 7.61 4.80
CA THR A 25 0.90 8.25 5.31
C THR A 25 -0.04 7.19 5.86
N TYR A 26 -0.91 7.56 6.80
CA TYR A 26 -1.80 6.62 7.49
C TYR A 26 -3.25 7.11 7.49
N ASP A 27 -4.17 6.15 7.46
CA ASP A 27 -5.50 6.29 8.02
C ASP A 27 -5.36 6.10 9.54
N TYR A 28 -5.42 7.19 10.30
CA TYR A 28 -5.27 7.13 11.76
C TYR A 28 -6.46 6.49 12.48
N ALA A 29 -7.64 6.44 11.84
CA ALA A 29 -8.81 5.80 12.44
C ALA A 29 -8.70 4.28 12.40
N LEU A 30 -8.08 3.74 11.34
CA LEU A 30 -7.83 2.30 11.18
C LEU A 30 -6.41 1.89 11.56
N GLY A 31 -5.49 2.84 11.69
CA GLY A 31 -4.07 2.58 11.92
C GLY A 31 -3.35 1.93 10.74
N LEU A 32 -3.81 2.21 9.51
CA LEU A 32 -3.36 1.52 8.29
C LEU A 32 -2.61 2.47 7.35
N PRO A 33 -1.51 2.03 6.70
CA PRO A 33 -0.74 2.87 5.79
C PRO A 33 -1.48 3.07 4.46
N LEU A 34 -1.67 4.33 4.04
CA LEU A 34 -2.35 4.67 2.79
C LEU A 34 -1.38 4.81 1.62
N THR A 35 -0.23 5.44 1.85
CA THR A 35 0.81 5.60 0.83
C THR A 35 2.18 5.36 1.43
N GLU A 36 3.07 4.79 0.63
CA GLU A 36 4.51 4.75 0.89
C GLU A 36 5.25 5.38 -0.30
N THR A 37 6.11 6.35 0.00
CA THR A 37 7.01 6.97 -0.98
C THR A 37 8.42 6.47 -0.71
N ASP A 38 9.01 5.82 -1.70
CA ASP A 38 10.39 5.34 -1.64
C ASP A 38 11.41 6.49 -1.81
N PRO A 39 12.70 6.25 -1.59
CA PRO A 39 13.74 7.27 -1.76
C PRO A 39 13.90 7.82 -3.20
N ASN A 40 13.37 7.12 -4.19
CA ASN A 40 13.36 7.55 -5.59
C ASN A 40 12.11 8.36 -5.94
N ASN A 41 11.28 8.70 -4.95
CA ASN A 41 9.97 9.33 -5.09
C ASN A 41 8.92 8.47 -5.78
N ALA A 42 9.12 7.15 -5.82
CA ALA A 42 8.14 6.21 -6.32
C ALA A 42 7.08 5.96 -5.24
N VAL A 43 5.81 6.23 -5.57
CA VAL A 43 4.69 6.14 -4.63
C VAL A 43 3.90 4.86 -4.85
N THR A 44 3.77 4.06 -3.80
CA THR A 44 2.83 2.92 -3.75
C THR A 44 1.63 3.33 -2.91
N THR A 45 0.43 3.03 -3.39
CA THR A 45 -0.83 3.36 -2.70
C THR A 45 -1.59 2.09 -2.35
N ALA A 46 -2.07 2.00 -1.11
CA ALA A 46 -2.93 0.94 -0.62
C ALA A 46 -4.31 1.49 -0.25
N THR A 47 -5.35 0.70 -0.48
CA THR A 47 -6.70 1.02 -0.02
C THR A 47 -7.28 -0.11 0.81
N TYR A 48 -8.23 0.26 1.68
CA TYR A 48 -8.85 -0.63 2.64
C TYR A 48 -10.36 -0.39 2.68
N ASP A 49 -11.13 -1.39 3.08
CA ASP A 49 -12.54 -1.21 3.41
C ASP A 49 -12.73 -0.70 4.84
N SER A 50 -13.98 -0.45 5.23
CA SER A 50 -14.33 0.06 6.56
C SER A 50 -14.03 -0.90 7.72
N PHE A 51 -13.69 -2.17 7.42
CA PHE A 51 -13.24 -3.13 8.41
C PHE A 51 -11.71 -3.21 8.48
N GLY A 52 -10.99 -2.35 7.75
CA GLY A 52 -9.54 -2.35 7.67
C GLY A 52 -8.96 -3.47 6.81
N ARG A 53 -9.78 -4.15 6.01
CA ARG A 53 -9.29 -5.21 5.12
C ARG A 53 -8.76 -4.59 3.84
N PHE A 54 -7.60 -5.07 3.40
CA PHE A 54 -6.94 -4.61 2.19
C PHE A 54 -7.78 -4.86 0.93
N THR A 55 -8.01 -3.84 0.11
CA THR A 55 -8.85 -3.92 -1.10
C THR A 55 -8.10 -3.61 -2.41
N SER A 56 -7.03 -2.81 -2.39
CA SER A 56 -6.23 -2.61 -3.61
C SER A 56 -4.80 -2.10 -3.36
N LEU A 57 -3.89 -2.40 -4.30
CA LEU A 57 -2.54 -1.83 -4.40
C LEU A 57 -2.38 -1.17 -5.76
N ALA A 58 -1.86 0.06 -5.81
CA ALA A 58 -1.33 0.66 -7.03
C ALA A 58 0.19 0.84 -6.89
N LYS A 59 0.95 0.26 -7.82
CA LYS A 59 2.39 0.49 -7.94
C LYS A 59 2.67 1.91 -8.46
N PRO A 60 3.91 2.41 -8.29
CA PRO A 60 4.31 3.69 -8.85
C PRO A 60 4.05 3.78 -10.36
N GLY A 61 3.28 4.77 -10.78
CA GLY A 61 2.99 5.05 -12.20
C GLY A 61 1.78 4.33 -12.78
N ASP A 62 1.17 3.38 -12.08
CA ASP A 62 -0.02 2.69 -12.58
C ASP A 62 -1.27 3.57 -12.42
N PRO A 63 -2.06 3.79 -13.49
CA PRO A 63 -3.29 4.59 -13.40
C PRO A 63 -4.43 3.84 -12.70
N MET A 64 -4.33 2.51 -12.58
CA MET A 64 -5.30 1.62 -11.97
C MET A 64 -4.61 0.68 -10.98
N PRO A 65 -5.30 0.10 -9.99
CA PRO A 65 -4.63 -0.77 -9.04
C PRO A 65 -4.05 -2.01 -9.73
N SER A 66 -2.74 -2.21 -9.56
CA SER A 66 -2.01 -3.41 -9.99
C SER A 66 -2.50 -4.66 -9.27
N LEU A 67 -3.15 -4.50 -8.11
CA LEU A 67 -3.79 -5.55 -7.34
C LEU A 67 -5.15 -5.08 -6.83
N ASN A 68 -6.18 -5.92 -6.96
CA ASN A 68 -7.49 -5.71 -6.35
C ASN A 68 -7.91 -6.97 -5.57
N VAL A 69 -8.54 -6.76 -4.42
CA VAL A 69 -9.10 -7.81 -3.57
C VAL A 69 -10.55 -7.50 -3.28
N SER A 70 -11.44 -8.48 -3.49
CA SER A 70 -12.84 -8.39 -3.09
C SER A 70 -13.21 -9.49 -2.10
N TYR A 71 -14.04 -9.11 -1.13
CA TYR A 71 -14.55 -10.00 -0.09
C TYR A 71 -16.06 -10.10 -0.21
N GLN A 72 -16.57 -11.31 -0.34
CA GLN A 72 -17.99 -11.64 -0.32
C GLN A 72 -18.24 -12.55 0.89
N ASN A 73 -19.33 -12.32 1.62
CA ASN A 73 -19.57 -13.03 2.88
C ASN A 73 -20.58 -14.19 2.76
N SER A 74 -21.25 -14.37 1.62
CA SER A 74 -22.23 -15.45 1.42
C SER A 74 -22.34 -15.91 -0.05
N PRO A 75 -21.78 -17.08 -0.41
CA PRO A 75 -20.79 -17.82 0.39
C PRO A 75 -19.56 -16.94 0.65
N PHE A 76 -18.78 -17.28 1.68
CA PHE A 76 -17.52 -16.57 1.91
C PHE A 76 -16.58 -16.81 0.72
N LYS A 77 -16.18 -15.74 0.04
CA LYS A 77 -15.28 -15.77 -1.12
C LYS A 77 -14.34 -14.57 -1.06
N VAL A 78 -13.06 -14.83 -1.31
CA VAL A 78 -12.04 -13.80 -1.56
C VAL A 78 -11.59 -13.93 -2.99
N THR A 79 -11.63 -12.85 -3.76
CA THR A 79 -11.13 -12.81 -5.14
C THR A 79 -9.98 -11.84 -5.22
N LEU A 80 -8.88 -12.27 -5.82
CA LEU A 80 -7.68 -11.48 -6.00
C LEU A 80 -7.39 -11.36 -7.49
N THR A 81 -7.38 -10.13 -8.00
CA THR A 81 -7.10 -9.85 -9.40
C THR A 81 -5.84 -9.01 -9.47
N GLN A 82 -4.82 -9.54 -10.14
CA GLN A 82 -3.58 -8.82 -10.40
C GLN A 82 -3.56 -8.37 -11.86
N ALA A 83 -3.21 -7.12 -12.11
CA ALA A 83 -2.83 -6.69 -13.45
C ALA A 83 -1.50 -7.36 -13.78
N ILE A 84 -1.50 -8.25 -14.77
CA ILE A 84 -0.26 -8.76 -15.32
C ILE A 84 0.39 -7.65 -16.13
N ASP A 85 1.65 -7.39 -15.85
CA ASP A 85 2.45 -6.60 -16.77
C ASP A 85 2.53 -7.38 -18.08
N THR A 86 2.29 -6.73 -19.21
CA THR A 86 2.08 -7.39 -20.52
C THR A 86 3.33 -8.16 -21.00
N GLY A 87 4.46 -8.04 -20.30
CA GLY A 87 5.69 -8.79 -20.53
C GLY A 87 5.91 -10.06 -19.70
N LEU A 88 4.99 -10.46 -18.82
CA LEU A 88 5.14 -11.67 -17.99
C LEU A 88 4.51 -12.90 -18.67
N THR A 89 5.32 -13.67 -19.40
CA THR A 89 4.94 -15.01 -19.88
C THR A 89 5.08 -16.04 -18.76
N PHE A 90 3.95 -16.63 -18.34
CA PHE A 90 3.95 -17.87 -17.55
C PHE A 90 3.91 -19.05 -18.52
N THR A 91 5.01 -19.80 -18.61
CA THR A 91 4.99 -21.15 -19.19
C THR A 91 4.74 -22.14 -18.06
N VAL A 92 3.66 -22.93 -18.17
CA VAL A 92 3.39 -24.08 -17.29
C VAL A 92 4.25 -25.26 -17.74
#